data_AF-A0A3C0FYD7-F1
#
_entry.id   AF-A0A3C0FYD7-F1
#
_cell.length_a   1.000
_cell.length_b   1.000
_cell.length_c   1.000
_cell.angle_alpha   90.00
_cell.angle_beta   90.00
_cell.angle_gamma   90.00
#
_symmetry.space_group_name_H-M   'P 1'
#
loop_
_entity.id
_entity.type
_entity.pdbx_description
1 polymer ?
#
loop_
_entity_poly.entity_id
_entity_poly.type
_entity_poly.pdbx_seq_one_letter_code
_entity_poly.pdbx_strand_id
1 'polypeptide(L)'
;ETMVNYDGPLWASHNNCRALVNHHRQFTDEQIKEIIARKGIIGVVLDAWMMVPNWERGASTPQSAGVSLQQMLDNIDHICQLAGNANHVGIGSDLDGGFGKEQGPADVDTIADLQKCVHLLENRGYSPQDIEKIMNGNFISFLRENLK
;
A
#
# COMPACT_ATOMS: atom_id res chain seq x y z
N GLU A 1 -15.99 11.14 10.10
CA GLU A 1 -16.90 10.52 11.08
C GLU A 1 -16.20 9.50 11.97
N THR A 2 -15.47 8.52 11.43
CA THR A 2 -14.73 7.51 12.24
C THR A 2 -13.89 8.11 13.36
N MET A 3 -13.14 9.17 13.06
CA MET A 3 -12.21 9.81 14.01
C MET A 3 -12.87 10.43 15.24
N VAL A 4 -14.16 10.74 15.14
CA VAL A 4 -14.97 11.34 16.21
C VAL A 4 -15.62 10.25 17.08
N ASN A 5 -15.84 9.05 16.53
CA ASN A 5 -16.65 8.01 17.17
C ASN A 5 -15.85 6.80 17.65
N TYR A 6 -14.57 6.71 17.31
CA TYR A 6 -13.72 5.57 17.63
C TYR A 6 -12.30 6.05 17.91
N ASP A 7 -11.76 5.73 19.08
CA ASP A 7 -10.41 6.13 19.52
C ASP A 7 -9.37 5.01 19.37
N GLY A 8 -9.80 3.83 18.93
CA GLY A 8 -8.93 2.67 18.77
C GLY A 8 -8.11 2.69 17.47
N PRO A 9 -7.35 1.62 17.23
CA PRO A 9 -6.49 1.51 16.07
C PRO A 9 -7.26 1.29 14.78
N LEU A 10 -6.76 1.90 13.70
CA LEU A 10 -7.43 1.94 12.41
C LEU A 10 -6.80 0.95 11.43
N TRP A 11 -7.66 0.33 10.62
CA TRP A 11 -7.24 -0.51 9.50
C TRP A 11 -7.71 0.11 8.19
N ALA A 12 -6.76 0.56 7.37
CA ALA A 12 -7.01 0.92 5.98
C ALA A 12 -6.54 -0.21 5.07
N SER A 13 -7.46 -1.01 4.53
CA SER A 13 -7.09 -2.29 3.93
C SER A 13 -6.43 -2.17 2.57
N HIS A 14 -6.75 -1.14 1.80
CA HIS A 14 -6.26 -0.93 0.43
C HIS A 14 -6.37 0.57 0.06
N ASN A 15 -5.30 1.32 0.34
CA ASN A 15 -5.20 2.77 0.16
C ASN A 15 -3.77 3.18 -0.23
N ASN A 16 -3.64 4.16 -1.12
CA ASN A 16 -2.36 4.75 -1.52
C ASN A 16 -2.23 6.19 -1.01
N CYS A 17 -1.08 6.80 -1.30
CA CYS A 17 -0.68 8.13 -0.86
C CYS A 17 -1.08 9.19 -1.90
N ARG A 18 -1.80 10.23 -1.44
CA ARG A 18 -2.22 11.34 -2.31
C ARG A 18 -1.04 12.17 -2.81
N ALA A 19 0.08 12.14 -2.09
CA ALA A 19 1.33 12.77 -2.50
C ALA A 19 1.86 12.20 -3.83
N LEU A 20 1.58 10.93 -4.15
CA LEU A 20 2.05 10.25 -5.37
C LEU A 20 1.00 10.28 -6.48
N VAL A 21 -0.27 10.07 -6.14
CA VAL A 21 -1.40 10.21 -7.07
C VAL A 21 -2.47 11.10 -6.45
N ASN A 22 -2.62 12.30 -7.01
CA ASN A 22 -3.54 13.31 -6.47
C ASN A 22 -5.01 12.97 -6.77
N HIS A 23 -5.59 12.09 -5.97
CA HIS A 23 -7.00 11.70 -6.03
C HIS A 23 -7.62 11.56 -4.64
N HIS A 24 -8.91 11.88 -4.50
CA HIS A 24 -9.61 11.90 -3.20
C HIS A 24 -9.71 10.51 -2.54
N ARG A 25 -9.64 9.43 -3.32
CA ARG A 25 -9.56 8.04 -2.84
C ARG A 25 -8.27 7.73 -2.06
N GLN A 26 -7.20 8.50 -2.33
CA GLN A 26 -5.92 8.36 -1.66
C GLN A 26 -5.87 9.22 -0.41
N PHE A 27 -5.06 8.82 0.57
CA PHE A 27 -4.91 9.58 1.81
C PHE A 27 -3.87 10.68 1.70
N THR A 28 -4.22 11.84 2.25
CA THR A 28 -3.27 12.91 2.54
C THR A 28 -2.27 12.46 3.60
N ASP A 29 -1.12 13.12 3.67
CA ASP A 29 -0.11 12.86 4.70
C ASP A 29 -0.67 13.08 6.10
N GLU A 30 -1.56 14.07 6.27
CA GLU A 30 -2.25 14.33 7.54
C GLU A 30 -3.14 13.14 7.95
N GLN A 31 -3.88 12.56 7.01
CA GLN A 31 -4.70 11.38 7.27
C GLN A 31 -3.83 10.14 7.58
N ILE A 32 -2.72 9.96 6.86
CA ILE A 32 -1.78 8.86 7.12
C ILE A 32 -1.16 9.00 8.51
N LYS A 33 -0.68 10.20 8.89
CA LYS A 33 -0.13 10.48 10.21
C LYS A 33 -1.13 10.21 11.33
N GLU A 34 -2.39 10.53 11.13
CA GLU A 34 -3.44 10.25 12.11
C GLU A 34 -3.70 8.73 12.26
N ILE A 35 -3.67 7.97 11.16
CA ILE A 35 -3.73 6.49 11.23
C ILE A 35 -2.52 5.95 12.00
N ILE A 36 -1.31 6.44 11.71
CA ILE A 36 -0.07 6.05 12.40
C ILE A 36 -0.15 6.39 13.90
N ALA A 37 -0.62 7.59 14.27
CA ALA A 37 -0.76 8.03 15.66
C ALA A 37 -1.67 7.10 16.48
N ARG A 38 -2.65 6.48 15.82
CA ARG A 38 -3.56 5.49 16.41
C ARG A 38 -3.03 4.06 16.34
N LYS A 39 -1.75 3.86 16.03
CA LYS A 39 -1.14 2.53 15.81
C LYS A 39 -1.87 1.72 14.73
N GLY A 40 -2.40 2.43 13.73
CA GLY A 40 -3.10 1.84 12.60
C GLY A 40 -2.18 1.21 11.58
N ILE A 41 -2.78 0.52 10.61
CA ILE A 41 -2.10 -0.14 9.50
C ILE A 41 -2.74 0.24 8.16
N ILE A 42 -1.91 0.38 7.13
CA ILE A 42 -2.29 0.74 5.77
C ILE A 42 -1.80 -0.34 4.79
N GLY A 43 -2.72 -0.97 4.06
CA GLY A 43 -2.39 -1.84 2.94
C GLY A 43 -2.27 -1.05 1.65
N VAL A 44 -1.15 -1.17 0.95
CA VAL A 44 -0.92 -0.51 -0.36
C VAL A 44 -1.54 -1.33 -1.49
N VAL A 45 -2.27 -0.64 -2.38
CA VAL A 45 -3.14 -1.22 -3.41
C VAL A 45 -2.56 -1.16 -4.82
N LEU A 46 -2.95 -2.12 -5.67
CA LEU A 46 -2.36 -2.38 -6.98
C LEU A 46 -3.19 -1.95 -8.21
N ASP A 47 -4.33 -1.28 -8.03
CA ASP A 47 -5.11 -0.78 -9.17
C ASP A 47 -4.38 0.38 -9.84
N ALA A 48 -4.11 0.26 -11.14
CA ALA A 48 -3.24 1.17 -11.90
C ALA A 48 -3.58 2.64 -11.74
N TRP A 49 -4.87 3.00 -11.74
CA TRP A 49 -5.30 4.40 -11.59
C TRP A 49 -4.98 4.99 -10.21
N MET A 50 -4.70 4.14 -9.23
CA MET A 50 -4.26 4.52 -7.88
C MET A 50 -2.74 4.53 -7.74
N MET A 51 -1.99 3.97 -8.70
CA MET A 51 -0.54 3.82 -8.67
C MET A 51 0.18 4.85 -9.53
N VAL A 52 -0.40 5.24 -10.66
CA VAL A 52 0.17 6.21 -11.60
C VAL A 52 -0.79 7.37 -11.87
N PRO A 53 -0.28 8.60 -12.05
CA PRO A 53 -1.11 9.74 -12.43
C PRO A 53 -1.57 9.62 -13.88
N ASN A 54 -2.66 10.34 -14.22
CA ASN A 54 -3.20 10.45 -15.58
C ASN A 54 -3.62 9.11 -16.22
N TRP A 55 -4.01 8.11 -15.41
CA TRP A 55 -4.58 6.87 -15.92
C TRP A 55 -5.95 7.12 -16.55
N GLU A 56 -6.13 6.67 -17.79
CA GLU A 56 -7.40 6.73 -18.51
C GLU A 56 -7.98 5.32 -18.69
N ARG A 57 -9.10 5.04 -18.01
CA ARG A 57 -9.76 3.72 -18.07
C ARG A 57 -10.20 3.41 -19.51
N GLY A 58 -9.78 2.24 -20.01
CA GLY A 58 -10.09 1.78 -21.36
C GLY A 58 -9.17 2.34 -22.46
N ALA A 59 -8.22 3.23 -22.12
CA ALA A 59 -7.25 3.79 -23.06
C ALA A 59 -5.80 3.51 -22.65
N SER A 60 -5.47 3.69 -21.36
CA SER A 60 -4.15 3.35 -20.81
C SER A 60 -3.97 1.84 -20.64
N THR A 61 -2.74 1.35 -20.81
CA THR A 61 -2.33 0.00 -20.42
C THR A 61 -1.24 0.06 -19.35
N PRO A 62 -1.05 -1.01 -18.55
CA PRO A 62 0.03 -1.06 -17.57
C PRO A 62 1.40 -0.79 -18.20
N GLN A 63 1.63 -1.32 -19.41
CA GLN A 63 2.88 -1.14 -20.15
C GLN A 63 3.05 0.31 -20.63
N SER A 64 2.00 0.94 -21.17
CA SER A 64 2.10 2.31 -21.68
C SER A 64 2.29 3.34 -20.56
N ALA A 65 1.72 3.07 -19.38
CA ALA A 65 1.79 3.96 -18.22
C ALA A 65 2.91 3.60 -17.23
N GLY A 66 3.67 2.52 -17.49
CA GLY A 66 4.78 2.10 -16.63
C GLY A 66 4.36 1.60 -15.25
N VAL A 67 3.17 1.01 -15.14
CA VAL A 67 2.65 0.48 -13.86
C VAL A 67 3.41 -0.79 -13.50
N SER A 68 4.07 -0.77 -12.35
CA SER A 68 4.87 -1.88 -11.83
C SER A 68 4.83 -1.95 -10.30
N LEU A 69 5.39 -2.99 -9.70
CA LEU A 69 5.56 -3.06 -8.25
C LEU A 69 6.39 -1.89 -7.68
N GLN A 70 7.15 -1.16 -8.49
CA GLN A 70 7.88 0.02 -8.02
C GLN A 70 6.96 1.10 -7.45
N GLN A 71 5.82 1.39 -8.09
CA GLN A 71 4.89 2.39 -7.56
C GLN A 71 4.23 1.93 -6.25
N MET A 72 4.05 0.61 -6.07
CA MET A 72 3.62 0.08 -4.78
C MET A 72 4.68 0.36 -3.71
N LEU A 73 5.95 0.10 -4.02
CA LEU A 73 7.04 0.36 -3.08
C LEU A 73 7.26 1.85 -2.81
N ASP A 74 6.98 2.74 -3.77
CA ASP A 74 7.02 4.19 -3.55
C ASP A 74 5.98 4.62 -2.49
N ASN A 75 4.78 4.02 -2.53
CA ASN A 75 3.77 4.23 -1.50
C ASN A 75 4.19 3.66 -0.15
N ILE A 76 4.77 2.46 -0.12
CA ILE A 76 5.30 1.85 1.10
C ILE A 76 6.38 2.75 1.72
N ASP A 77 7.32 3.22 0.92
CA ASP A 77 8.44 4.05 1.35
C ASP A 77 7.96 5.40 1.90
N HIS A 78 7.03 6.06 1.20
CA HIS A 78 6.41 7.29 1.70
C HIS A 78 5.76 7.11 3.07
N ILE A 79 4.98 6.04 3.26
CA ILE A 79 4.36 5.74 4.58
C ILE A 79 5.43 5.45 5.64
N CYS A 80 6.49 4.71 5.29
CA CYS A 80 7.60 4.44 6.21
C CYS A 80 8.33 5.72 6.62
N GLN A 81 8.56 6.65 5.69
CA GLN A 81 9.19 7.94 5.96
C GLN A 81 8.33 8.81 6.89
N LEU A 82 7.02 8.83 6.69
CA LEU A 82 6.08 9.52 7.59
C LEU A 82 6.06 8.91 9.00
N ALA A 83 6.15 7.59 9.10
CA ALA A 83 6.16 6.86 10.37
C ALA A 83 7.53 6.87 11.08
N GLY A 84 8.62 7.07 10.33
CA GLY A 84 9.99 6.85 10.78
C GLY A 84 10.35 5.37 11.03
N ASN A 85 9.50 4.43 10.57
CA ASN A 85 9.67 2.99 10.72
C ASN A 85 8.72 2.22 9.78
N ALA A 86 8.90 0.89 9.68
CA ALA A 86 8.09 0.04 8.81
C ALA A 86 6.83 -0.58 9.45
N ASN A 87 6.38 -0.14 10.64
CA ASN A 87 5.38 -0.87 11.42
C ASN A 87 3.91 -0.62 10.99
N HIS A 88 3.66 0.33 10.09
CA HIS A 88 2.30 0.84 9.80
C HIS A 88 1.83 0.53 8.37
N VAL A 89 2.56 -0.30 7.64
CA VAL A 89 2.28 -0.56 6.22
C VAL A 89 2.37 -2.03 5.88
N GLY A 90 1.61 -2.44 4.87
CA GLY A 90 1.73 -3.78 4.29
C GLY A 90 1.11 -3.87 2.90
N ILE A 91 0.97 -5.10 2.41
CA ILE A 91 0.38 -5.41 1.11
C ILE A 91 -1.15 -5.49 1.22
N GLY A 92 -1.86 -4.57 0.56
CA GLY A 92 -3.32 -4.54 0.48
C GLY A 92 -3.77 -4.61 -0.98
N SER A 93 -3.44 -5.71 -1.65
CA SER A 93 -3.34 -5.76 -3.12
C SER A 93 -4.63 -5.41 -3.87
N ASP A 94 -5.79 -5.72 -3.28
CA ASP A 94 -7.12 -5.57 -3.90
C ASP A 94 -7.27 -6.38 -5.21
N LEU A 95 -6.45 -7.43 -5.39
CA LEU A 95 -6.59 -8.34 -6.54
C LEU A 95 -7.99 -8.96 -6.56
N ASP A 96 -8.58 -9.01 -7.75
CA ASP A 96 -9.99 -9.36 -8.00
C ASP A 96 -11.03 -8.36 -7.42
N GLY A 97 -10.59 -7.18 -6.94
CA GLY A 97 -11.43 -6.09 -6.41
C GLY A 97 -12.15 -5.24 -7.46
N GLY A 98 -12.17 -5.68 -8.73
CA GLY A 98 -12.75 -4.93 -9.85
C GLY A 98 -11.78 -4.59 -10.98
N PHE A 99 -10.59 -5.18 -10.96
CA PHE A 99 -9.58 -5.09 -12.01
C PHE A 99 -8.80 -6.41 -12.12
N GLY A 100 -8.33 -6.71 -13.33
CA GLY A 100 -7.41 -7.80 -13.62
C GLY A 100 -6.06 -7.29 -14.15
N LYS A 101 -5.40 -8.13 -14.95
CA LYS A 101 -4.07 -7.82 -15.53
C LYS A 101 -4.08 -6.58 -16.44
N GLU A 102 -5.23 -6.22 -16.99
CA GLU A 102 -5.41 -5.01 -17.79
C GLU A 102 -5.23 -3.71 -17.00
N GLN A 103 -5.25 -3.79 -15.68
CA GLN A 103 -5.19 -2.65 -14.76
C GLN A 103 -4.29 -2.93 -13.54
N GLY A 104 -3.55 -4.04 -13.53
CA GLY A 104 -2.56 -4.36 -12.50
C GLY A 104 -1.13 -4.05 -12.95
N PRO A 105 -0.14 -4.18 -12.05
CA PRO A 105 1.27 -4.02 -12.39
C PRO A 105 1.71 -4.97 -13.52
N ALA A 106 2.43 -4.45 -14.51
CA ALA A 106 2.87 -5.22 -15.68
C ALA A 106 3.87 -6.34 -15.34
N ASP A 107 4.53 -6.25 -14.18
CA ASP A 107 5.48 -7.22 -13.64
C ASP A 107 4.85 -8.24 -12.67
N VAL A 108 3.51 -8.27 -12.59
CA VAL A 108 2.73 -9.23 -11.80
C VAL A 108 1.83 -10.06 -12.73
N ASP A 109 2.15 -11.34 -12.90
CA ASP A 109 1.36 -12.29 -13.68
C ASP A 109 0.39 -13.09 -12.80
N THR A 110 0.82 -13.42 -11.58
CA THR A 110 -0.02 -14.09 -10.57
C THR A 110 0.24 -13.51 -9.18
N ILE A 111 -0.61 -13.83 -8.21
CA ILE A 111 -0.40 -13.41 -6.82
C ILE A 111 0.95 -13.88 -6.24
N ALA A 112 1.55 -14.95 -6.78
CA ALA A 112 2.86 -15.42 -6.37
C ALA A 112 3.97 -14.40 -6.69
N ASP A 113 3.79 -13.54 -7.69
CA ASP A 113 4.77 -12.52 -8.07
C ASP A 113 4.91 -11.40 -7.03
N LEU A 114 4.00 -11.29 -6.05
CA LEU A 114 4.18 -10.37 -4.92
C LEU A 114 5.40 -10.72 -4.07
N GLN A 115 5.93 -11.95 -4.19
CA GLN A 115 7.21 -12.31 -3.56
C GLN A 115 8.39 -11.51 -4.13
N LYS A 116 8.28 -10.91 -5.33
CA LYS A 116 9.28 -10.00 -5.89
C LYS A 116 9.50 -8.78 -5.00
N CYS A 117 8.49 -8.36 -4.23
CA CYS A 117 8.60 -7.23 -3.30
C CYS A 117 9.72 -7.42 -2.28
N VAL A 118 10.05 -8.66 -1.88
CA VAL A 118 11.16 -8.95 -0.97
C VAL A 118 12.46 -8.37 -1.52
N HIS A 119 12.85 -8.78 -2.73
CA HIS A 119 14.09 -8.32 -3.36
C HIS A 119 14.04 -6.82 -3.70
N LEU A 120 12.88 -6.31 -4.12
CA LEU A 120 12.74 -4.90 -4.43
C LEU A 120 12.90 -4.01 -3.17
N LEU A 121 12.41 -4.45 -2.01
CA LEU A 121 12.61 -3.76 -0.73
C LEU A 121 14.06 -3.88 -0.24
N GLU A 122 14.70 -5.05 -0.40
CA GLU A 122 16.14 -5.22 -0.12
C GLU A 122 16.98 -4.20 -0.90
N ASN A 123 16.69 -4.03 -2.20
CA ASN A 123 17.38 -3.07 -3.06
C ASN A 123 17.16 -1.61 -2.63
N ARG A 124 16.08 -1.32 -1.89
CA ARG A 124 15.81 0.01 -1.29
C ARG A 124 16.45 0.17 0.09
N GLY A 125 17.16 -0.85 0.60
CA GLY A 125 17.88 -0.79 1.88
C GLY A 125 17.03 -1.16 3.10
N TYR A 126 15.85 -1.76 2.91
CA TYR A 126 15.08 -2.28 4.04
C TYR A 126 15.78 -3.46 4.70
N SER A 127 15.74 -3.51 6.03
CA SER A 127 16.25 -4.63 6.79
C SER A 127 15.38 -5.89 6.57
N PRO A 128 15.93 -7.11 6.74
CA PRO A 128 15.13 -8.34 6.67
C PRO A 128 13.93 -8.32 7.63
N GLN A 129 14.09 -7.72 8.81
CA GLN A 129 13.03 -7.58 9.82
C GLN A 129 11.92 -6.64 9.35
N ASP A 130 12.26 -5.54 8.69
CA ASP A 130 11.26 -4.61 8.15
C ASP A 130 10.53 -5.21 6.94
N ILE A 131 11.23 -5.98 6.11
CA ILE A 131 10.62 -6.70 4.99
C ILE A 131 9.59 -7.72 5.52
N GLU A 132 9.95 -8.52 6.52
CA GLU A 132 9.02 -9.49 7.13
C GLU A 132 7.74 -8.80 7.66
N LYS A 133 7.92 -7.65 8.33
CA LYS A 133 6.83 -6.81 8.81
C LYS A 133 5.92 -6.34 7.67
N ILE A 134 6.48 -5.76 6.62
CA ILE A 134 5.74 -5.24 5.46
C ILE A 134 5.00 -6.37 4.73
N MET A 135 5.66 -7.51 4.54
CA MET A 135 5.09 -8.63 3.78
C MET A 135 3.88 -9.26 4.48
N ASN A 136 3.87 -9.35 5.81
CA ASN A 136 2.72 -9.85 6.57
C ASN A 136 2.75 -9.51 8.07
N GLY A 137 3.92 -9.33 8.67
CA GLY A 137 4.08 -9.29 10.13
C GLY A 137 3.29 -8.15 10.80
N ASN A 138 3.13 -7.01 10.13
CA ASN A 138 2.34 -5.89 10.65
C ASN A 138 0.86 -6.23 10.74
N PHE A 139 0.27 -6.84 9.70
CA PHE A 139 -1.14 -7.24 9.71
C PHE A 139 -1.40 -8.30 10.78
N ILE A 140 -0.50 -9.29 10.89
CA ILE A 140 -0.61 -10.34 11.91
C ILE A 140 -0.52 -9.75 13.32
N SER A 141 0.42 -8.84 13.56
CA SER A 141 0.58 -8.16 14.85
C SER A 141 -0.65 -7.32 15.19
N PHE A 142 -1.15 -6.55 14.22
CA PHE A 142 -2.38 -5.76 14.39
C PHE A 142 -3.57 -6.65 14.81
N LEU A 143 -3.78 -7.78 14.13
CA LEU A 143 -4.86 -8.71 14.47
C LEU A 143 -4.69 -9.28 15.88
N ARG A 144 -3.49 -9.72 16.25
CA ARG A 144 -3.21 -10.30 17.57
C ARG A 144 -3.41 -9.30 18.72
N GLU A 145 -3.12 -8.03 18.49
CA GLU A 145 -3.26 -6.98 19.51
C GLU A 145 -4.71 -6.54 19.71
N ASN A 146 -5.53 -6.61 18.66
CA ASN A 146 -6.84 -5.94 18.61
C ASN A 146 -8.04 -6.88 18.49
N LEU A 147 -7.86 -8.15 18.09
CA LEU A 147 -8.90 -9.17 18.15
C LEU A 147 -8.73 -9.98 19.44
N LYS A 148 -9.48 -9.59 20.47
CA LYS A 148 -9.67 -10.35 21.71
C LYS A 148 -11.14 -10.61 21.95
#